data_AF-A0A1W6DR30-F1
#
_entry.id   AF-A0A1W6DR30-F1
#
_cell.length_a   1.000
_cell.length_b   1.000
_cell.length_c   1.000
_cell.angle_alpha   90.00
_cell.angle_beta   90.00
_cell.angle_gamma   90.00
#
_symmetry.space_group_name_H-M   'P 1'
#
loop_
_entity.id
_entity.type
_entity.pdbx_description
1 polymer ?
#
loop_
_entity_poly.entity_id
_entity_poly.type
_entity_poly.pdbx_seq_one_letter_code
_entity_poly.pdbx_strand_id
1 'polypeptide(L)'
;MTADPRAALDRFIAALEAHYNAVAARRGEDDPAVDDAYYVLGDAFEVYDEALGQVHGEATPFYLAEEDDDEDDEDDDAEEDDDLDDTLDDDVLSGELETDGAR
;
A
#
# COMPACT_ATOMS: atom_id res chain seq x y z
N MET A 1 -2.23 23.63 14.94
CA MET A 1 -3.63 24.08 15.12
C MET A 1 -4.44 22.81 15.27
N THR A 2 -5.25 22.68 16.31
CA THR A 2 -6.16 21.53 16.42
C THR A 2 -7.23 21.66 15.33
N ALA A 3 -7.37 20.64 14.48
CA ALA A 3 -8.39 20.63 13.45
C ALA A 3 -9.78 20.49 14.10
N ASP A 4 -10.74 21.32 13.67
CA ASP A 4 -12.14 21.20 14.13
C ASP A 4 -12.80 20.00 13.43
N PRO A 5 -13.19 18.93 14.15
CA PRO A 5 -13.75 17.73 13.55
C PRO A 5 -15.05 18.01 12.80
N ARG A 6 -15.83 19.02 13.23
CA ARG A 6 -17.09 19.36 12.56
C ARG A 6 -16.84 20.00 11.21
N ALA A 7 -15.85 20.88 11.12
CA ALA A 7 -15.43 21.50 9.87
C ALA A 7 -14.75 20.50 8.93
N ALA A 8 -13.91 19.60 9.47
CA ALA A 8 -13.32 18.51 8.72
C ALA A 8 -14.38 17.55 8.14
N LEU A 9 -15.42 17.22 8.94
CA LEU A 9 -16.55 16.42 8.48
C LEU A 9 -17.32 17.11 7.34
N ASP A 10 -17.57 18.42 7.42
CA ASP A 10 -18.24 19.15 6.33
C ASP A 10 -17.41 19.11 5.04
N ARG A 11 -16.07 19.20 5.14
CA ARG A 11 -15.16 19.05 3.99
C ARG A 11 -15.20 17.63 3.42
N PHE A 12 -15.20 16.62 4.28
CA PHE A 12 -15.27 15.22 3.87
C PHE A 12 -16.59 14.89 3.15
N ILE A 13 -17.73 15.38 3.66
CA ILE A 13 -19.04 15.23 3.00
C ILE A 13 -19.03 15.90 1.62
N ALA A 14 -18.50 17.11 1.51
CA ALA A 14 -18.40 17.81 0.22
C ALA A 14 -17.49 17.05 -0.77
N ALA A 15 -16.40 16.44 -0.30
CA ALA A 15 -15.52 15.62 -1.13
C ALA A 15 -16.22 14.33 -1.62
N LEU A 16 -17.01 13.67 -0.76
CA LEU A 16 -17.83 12.51 -1.15
C LEU A 16 -18.82 12.88 -2.25
N GLU A 17 -19.51 14.01 -2.12
CA GLU A 17 -20.44 14.50 -3.15
C GLU A 17 -19.70 14.84 -4.45
N ALA A 18 -18.54 15.49 -4.37
CA ALA A 18 -17.72 15.81 -5.54
C ALA A 18 -17.23 14.55 -6.27
N HIS A 19 -16.72 13.56 -5.54
CA HIS A 19 -16.28 12.28 -6.07
C HIS A 19 -17.44 11.53 -6.75
N TYR A 20 -18.61 11.45 -6.10
CA TYR A 20 -19.80 10.86 -6.72
C TYR A 20 -20.18 11.56 -8.02
N ASN A 21 -20.17 12.89 -8.04
CA ASN A 21 -20.50 13.67 -9.24
C ASN A 21 -19.48 13.45 -10.36
N ALA A 22 -18.19 13.35 -10.06
CA ALA A 22 -17.15 13.04 -11.03
C ALA A 22 -17.37 11.66 -11.66
N VAL A 23 -17.60 10.64 -10.82
CA VAL A 23 -17.90 9.27 -11.28
C VAL A 23 -19.17 9.22 -12.13
N ALA A 24 -20.23 9.92 -11.71
CA ALA A 24 -21.51 9.96 -12.43
C ALA A 24 -21.41 10.69 -13.78
N ALA A 25 -20.50 11.65 -13.91
CA ALA A 25 -20.29 12.44 -15.12
C ALA A 25 -19.17 11.92 -16.02
N ARG A 26 -18.51 10.82 -15.64
CA ARG A 26 -17.29 10.32 -16.30
C ARG A 26 -17.47 10.07 -17.79
N ARG A 27 -16.44 10.40 -18.58
CA ARG A 27 -16.41 10.27 -20.04
C ARG A 27 -15.32 9.31 -20.49
N GLY A 28 -15.41 8.07 -20.04
CA GLY A 28 -14.42 7.04 -20.34
C GLY A 28 -14.19 6.16 -19.13
N GLU A 29 -13.34 5.16 -19.31
CA GLU A 29 -12.83 4.35 -18.20
C GLU A 29 -11.73 5.11 -17.45
N ASP A 30 -10.87 5.84 -18.17
CA ASP A 30 -9.81 6.70 -17.62
C ASP A 30 -10.22 8.19 -17.69
N ASP A 31 -11.10 8.63 -16.78
CA ASP A 31 -11.46 10.04 -16.67
C ASP A 31 -10.63 10.70 -15.55
N PRO A 32 -9.71 11.64 -15.87
CA PRO A 32 -8.82 12.24 -14.86
C PRO A 32 -9.59 13.03 -13.79
N ALA A 33 -10.82 13.47 -14.07
CA ALA A 33 -11.64 14.12 -13.06
C ALA A 33 -12.07 13.16 -11.94
N VAL A 34 -12.15 11.86 -12.23
CA VAL A 34 -12.45 10.82 -11.23
C VAL A 34 -11.25 10.59 -10.34
N ASP A 35 -10.05 10.48 -10.92
CA ASP A 35 -8.80 10.29 -10.19
C ASP A 35 -8.50 11.49 -9.28
N ASP A 36 -8.60 12.72 -9.82
CA ASP A 36 -8.45 13.94 -9.04
C ASP A 36 -9.43 13.97 -7.85
N ALA A 37 -10.69 13.61 -8.09
CA ALA A 37 -11.70 13.59 -7.04
C ALA A 37 -11.49 12.46 -6.03
N TYR A 38 -10.88 11.35 -6.44
CA TYR A 38 -10.47 10.25 -5.56
C TYR A 38 -9.38 10.70 -4.59
N TYR A 39 -8.29 11.32 -5.07
CA TYR A 39 -7.24 11.85 -4.21
C TYR A 39 -7.74 12.92 -3.24
N VAL A 40 -8.61 13.84 -3.72
CA VAL A 40 -9.22 14.86 -2.85
C VAL A 40 -10.11 14.24 -1.76
N LEU A 41 -10.81 13.15 -2.07
CA LEU A 41 -11.61 12.42 -1.09
C LEU A 41 -10.72 11.76 -0.03
N GLY A 42 -9.59 11.16 -0.44
CA GLY A 42 -8.59 10.59 0.46
C GLY A 42 -8.05 11.61 1.46
N ASP A 43 -7.51 12.74 0.98
CA ASP A 43 -7.00 13.82 1.83
C ASP A 43 -8.07 14.32 2.83
N ALA A 44 -9.29 14.52 2.36
CA ALA A 44 -10.37 14.99 3.21
C ALA A 44 -10.75 13.98 4.30
N PHE A 45 -10.64 12.67 4.01
CA PHE A 45 -10.84 11.62 4.98
C PHE A 45 -9.75 11.62 6.07
N GLU A 46 -8.47 11.67 5.68
CA GLU A 46 -7.35 11.67 6.63
C GLU A 46 -7.42 12.86 7.59
N VAL A 47 -7.76 14.04 7.07
CA VAL A 47 -7.95 15.25 7.89
C VAL A 47 -9.09 15.07 8.89
N TYR A 48 -10.18 14.40 8.51
CA TYR A 48 -11.30 14.12 9.40
C TYR A 48 -10.95 13.09 10.47
N ASP A 49 -10.31 11.99 10.09
CA ASP A 49 -9.88 10.94 11.01
C ASP A 49 -8.86 11.47 12.03
N GLU A 50 -7.87 12.24 11.56
CA GLU A 50 -6.89 12.90 12.42
C GLU A 50 -7.58 13.88 13.41
N ALA A 51 -8.55 14.67 12.94
CA ALA A 51 -9.28 15.60 13.80
C ALA A 51 -10.09 14.86 14.88
N LEU A 52 -10.74 13.75 14.54
CA LEU A 52 -11.43 12.89 15.51
C LEU A 52 -10.45 12.34 16.54
N GLY A 53 -9.29 11.85 16.10
CA GLY A 53 -8.25 11.34 16.99
C GLY A 53 -7.72 12.40 17.95
N GLN A 54 -7.47 13.61 17.46
CA GLN A 54 -6.97 14.72 18.28
C GLN A 54 -7.98 15.24 19.31
N VAL A 55 -9.26 15.35 18.94
CA VAL A 55 -10.27 16.01 19.78
C VAL A 55 -11.03 15.03 20.67
N HIS A 56 -11.31 13.83 20.16
CA HIS A 56 -12.14 12.85 20.84
C HIS A 56 -11.38 11.58 21.25
N GLY A 57 -10.17 11.35 20.71
CA GLY A 57 -9.42 10.12 20.96
C GLY A 57 -10.02 8.89 20.28
N GLU A 58 -10.80 9.10 19.23
CA GLU A 58 -11.52 8.07 18.47
C GLU A 58 -11.05 8.09 17.02
N ALA A 59 -11.15 6.95 16.35
CA ALA A 59 -10.83 6.78 14.93
C ALA A 59 -12.00 6.15 14.18
N THR A 60 -12.02 6.32 12.87
CA THR A 60 -12.99 5.69 11.98
C THR A 60 -12.68 4.20 11.79
N PRO A 61 -13.68 3.35 11.48
CA PRO A 61 -13.48 1.91 11.33
C PRO A 61 -12.96 1.50 9.93
N PHE A 62 -12.46 2.44 9.12
CA PHE A 62 -11.97 2.21 7.77
C PHE A 62 -10.64 2.94 7.54
N TYR A 63 -9.90 2.53 6.52
CA TYR A 63 -8.59 3.07 6.15
C TYR A 63 -8.53 3.31 4.64
N LEU A 64 -7.66 4.22 4.20
CA LEU A 64 -7.35 4.37 2.79
C LEU A 64 -6.53 3.17 2.33
N ALA A 65 -6.88 2.61 1.19
CA ALA A 65 -6.00 1.66 0.52
C ALA A 65 -4.75 2.43 0.09
N GLU A 66 -3.57 1.91 0.42
CA GLU A 66 -2.35 2.39 -0.19
C GLU A 66 -2.39 1.98 -1.67
N GLU A 67 -2.14 2.94 -2.56
CA GLU A 67 -1.85 2.61 -3.96
C GLU A 67 -0.51 1.89 -3.94
N ASP A 68 -0.53 0.55 -4.03
CA ASP A 68 0.65 -0.22 -4.39
C ASP A 68 1.03 0.24 -5.80
N ASP A 69 1.93 1.23 -5.89
CA ASP A 69 2.58 1.73 -7.11
C ASP A 69 3.54 0.66 -7.70
N ASP A 70 3.35 -0.62 -7.33
CA ASP A 70 4.12 -1.79 -7.74
C ASP A 70 3.67 -2.31 -9.12
N GLU A 71 3.47 -1.38 -10.07
CA GLU A 71 3.60 -1.68 -11.51
C GLU A 71 5.08 -1.54 -11.93
N ASP A 72 6.02 -1.90 -11.05
CA ASP A 72 7.44 -2.04 -11.37
C ASP A 72 7.60 -3.27 -12.30
N ASP A 73 7.52 -2.97 -13.59
CA ASP A 73 8.20 -3.60 -14.72
C ASP A 73 8.30 -5.14 -14.69
N GLU A 74 7.44 -5.80 -15.47
CA GLU A 74 7.73 -7.08 -16.10
C GLU A 74 8.99 -6.94 -17.00
N ASP A 75 10.20 -6.87 -16.41
CA ASP A 75 11.45 -7.01 -17.16
C ASP A 75 11.69 -8.51 -17.41
N ASP A 76 11.31 -8.89 -18.62
CA ASP A 76 11.38 -10.20 -19.26
C ASP A 76 12.85 -10.62 -19.52
N ASP A 77 13.68 -10.70 -18.48
CA ASP A 77 15.05 -11.23 -18.58
C ASP A 77 15.05 -12.76 -18.43
N ALA A 78 14.36 -13.44 -19.36
CA ALA A 78 14.59 -14.85 -19.64
C ALA A 78 15.91 -15.03 -20.41
N GLU A 79 17.05 -14.82 -19.73
CA GLU A 79 18.36 -15.26 -20.25
C GLU A 79 18.47 -16.77 -20.05
N GLU A 80 17.92 -17.51 -21.01
CA GLU A 80 18.20 -18.92 -21.26
C GLU A 80 19.66 -19.04 -21.75
N ASP A 81 20.63 -19.09 -20.83
CA ASP A 81 22.00 -19.55 -21.15
C ASP A 81 22.21 -20.95 -20.58
N ASP A 82 21.99 -21.89 -21.49
CA ASP A 82 22.38 -23.29 -21.45
C ASP A 82 23.88 -23.43 -21.18
N ASP A 83 24.24 -24.48 -20.43
CA ASP A 83 25.58 -25.05 -20.31
C ASP A 83 26.66 -24.24 -19.56
N LEU A 84 27.08 -24.75 -18.39
CA LEU A 84 28.49 -25.12 -18.19
C LEU A 84 28.64 -26.13 -17.05
N ASP A 85 28.86 -27.35 -17.51
CA ASP A 85 29.34 -28.53 -16.83
C ASP A 85 30.63 -28.31 -16.01
N ASP A 86 30.79 -29.20 -15.04
CA ASP A 86 32.04 -29.71 -14.49
C ASP A 86 32.82 -28.95 -13.38
N THR A 87 32.84 -29.65 -12.24
CA THR A 87 33.94 -29.80 -11.28
C THR A 87 34.31 -28.62 -10.39
N LEU A 88 33.99 -28.73 -9.09
CA LEU A 88 34.97 -28.53 -8.02
C LEU A 88 34.61 -29.41 -6.81
N ASP A 89 35.27 -30.56 -6.77
CA ASP A 89 35.61 -31.32 -5.57
C ASP A 89 36.50 -30.42 -4.69
N ASP A 90 36.05 -30.07 -3.47
CA ASP A 90 36.95 -29.87 -2.33
C ASP A 90 36.16 -29.82 -1.00
N ASP A 91 36.69 -30.53 -0.01
CA ASP A 91 36.47 -30.34 1.43
C ASP A 91 35.10 -30.68 2.05
N VAL A 92 34.81 -31.98 2.14
CA VAL A 92 34.07 -32.53 3.30
C VAL A 92 34.89 -32.33 4.58
N LEU A 93 34.82 -31.12 5.12
CA LEU A 93 35.41 -30.75 6.40
C LEU A 93 34.89 -31.65 7.51
N SER A 94 35.86 -32.26 8.16
CA SER A 94 35.73 -33.00 9.40
C SER A 94 35.10 -32.15 10.51
N GLY A 95 34.11 -32.71 11.22
CA GLY A 95 33.93 -32.40 12.64
C GLY A 95 32.50 -32.18 13.12
N GLU A 96 31.85 -33.25 13.60
CA GLU A 96 30.87 -33.22 14.70
C GLU A 96 31.01 -34.57 15.43
N LEU A 97 31.78 -34.65 16.53
CA LEU A 97 31.34 -34.51 17.92
C LEU A 97 30.20 -35.48 18.28
N GLU A 98 30.57 -36.74 18.56
CA GLU A 98 29.71 -37.68 19.29
C GLU A 98 29.41 -37.13 20.68
N THR A 99 28.17 -36.72 20.91
CA THR A 99 27.58 -36.57 22.23
C THR A 99 26.20 -37.24 22.22
N ASP A 100 26.20 -38.54 22.42
CA ASP A 100 25.07 -39.36 22.87
C ASP A 100 25.65 -40.32 23.93
N GLY A 101 25.07 -40.58 25.08
CA GLY A 101 23.75 -40.37 25.61
C GLY A 101 23.79 -40.99 27.02
N ALA A 102 22.88 -40.55 27.88
CA ALA A 102 22.82 -40.92 29.29
C ALA A 102 22.93 -42.44 29.56
N ARG A 103 23.67 -42.78 30.61
CA ARG A 103 23.58 -44.08 31.31
C ARG A 103 22.90 -43.88 32.66
#